data_AF-A0A9K3CVW3-F1
#
_entry.id   AF-A0A9K3CVW3-F1
#
_cell.length_a   1.000
_cell.length_b   1.000
_cell.length_c   1.000
_cell.angle_alpha   90.00
_cell.angle_beta   90.00
_cell.angle_gamma   90.00
#
_symmetry.space_group_name_H-M   'P 1'
#
loop_
_entity.id
_entity.type
_entity.pdbx_description
1 polymer ?
#
loop_
_entity_poly.entity_id
_entity_poly.type
_entity_poly.pdbx_seq_one_letter_code
_entity_poly.pdbx_strand_id
1 'polypeptide(L)' 'MFRNTYQSGFLSILYAVGSKPLQIWDKEIQNGHVKRITDPDINSCVLEIMGTNVATNYITCP' A
#
# COMPACT_ATOMS: atom_id res chain seq x y z
N MET A 1 -13.39 10.18 -1.23
CA MET A 1 -13.93 8.80 -1.25
C MET A 1 -14.67 8.40 0.03
N PHE A 2 -14.14 8.71 1.22
CA PHE A 2 -14.66 8.18 2.50
C PHE A 2 -15.71 9.05 3.22
N ARG A 3 -16.13 10.20 2.66
CA ARG A 3 -17.02 11.16 3.34
C ARG A 3 -18.40 10.59 3.70
N ASN A 4 -18.93 9.69 2.88
CA ASN A 4 -20.28 9.13 3.03
C ASN A 4 -20.28 7.65 3.43
N THR A 5 -19.12 7.07 3.75
CA THR A 5 -19.03 5.70 4.27
C THR A 5 -19.18 5.72 5.78
N TYR A 6 -19.87 4.74 6.35
CA TYR A 6 -19.95 4.59 7.80
C TYR A 6 -18.54 4.42 8.40
N GLN A 7 -18.16 5.30 9.31
CA GLN A 7 -16.89 5.26 10.02
C GLN A 7 -17.19 5.09 11.51
N SER A 8 -16.96 3.89 12.03
CA SER A 8 -17.08 3.59 13.45
C SER A 8 -15.89 2.75 13.89
N GLY A 9 -15.30 3.11 15.03
CA GLY A 9 -14.04 2.53 15.47
C GLY A 9 -12.89 2.87 14.52
N PHE A 10 -12.34 1.85 13.85
CA PHE A 10 -11.15 1.98 13.01
C PHE A 10 -11.48 1.81 11.52
N LEU A 11 -10.83 2.61 10.69
CA LEU A 11 -10.87 2.49 9.23
C LEU A 11 -9.49 2.13 8.70
N SER A 12 -9.36 0.94 8.12
CA SER A 12 -8.12 0.51 7.45
C SER A 12 -8.10 1.00 6.01
N ILE A 13 -7.12 1.82 5.65
CA ILE A 13 -6.96 2.38 4.29
C ILE A 13 -5.97 1.60 3.42
N LEU A 14 -5.12 0.75 4.02
CA LEU A 14 -4.16 -0.11 3.32
C LEU A 14 -3.99 -1.42 4.09
N TYR A 15 -4.14 -2.56 3.41
CA TYR A 15 -3.96 -3.88 4.02
C TYR A 15 -3.34 -4.88 3.03
N ALA A 16 -2.09 -5.27 3.26
CA ALA A 16 -1.27 -6.03 2.32
C ALA A 16 -1.79 -7.47 2.04
N VAL A 17 -2.48 -8.09 3.00
CA VAL A 17 -2.97 -9.47 2.90
C VAL A 17 -4.19 -9.59 1.96
N GLY A 18 -4.93 -8.50 1.73
CA GLY A 18 -6.12 -8.49 0.87
C GLY A 18 -5.84 -8.85 -0.60
N SER A 19 -6.89 -9.13 -1.38
CA SER A 19 -6.74 -9.53 -2.80
C SER A 19 -6.19 -8.41 -3.69
N LYS A 20 -6.57 -7.15 -3.43
CA LYS A 20 -6.12 -5.94 -4.16
C LYS A 20 -5.75 -4.82 -3.18
N PRO A 21 -4.58 -4.88 -2.53
CA PRO A 21 -4.20 -3.94 -1.46
C PRO A 21 -4.13 -2.48 -1.92
N LEU A 22 -3.80 -2.25 -3.19
CA LEU A 22 -3.67 -0.92 -3.79
C LEU A 22 -4.90 -0.52 -4.63
N GLN A 23 -6.08 -1.10 -4.37
CA GLN A 23 -7.28 -0.85 -5.19
C GLN A 23 -7.64 0.64 -5.30
N ILE A 24 -7.40 1.41 -4.25
CA ILE A 24 -7.70 2.84 -4.19
C ILE A 24 -6.44 3.71 -4.23
N TRP A 25 -5.27 3.11 -4.38
CA TRP A 25 -3.99 3.80 -4.28
C TRP A 25 -3.38 3.94 -5.66
N ASP A 26 -3.00 5.15 -6.02
CA ASP A 26 -2.17 5.40 -7.21
C ASP A 26 -0.70 5.11 -6.89
N LYS A 27 0.07 4.72 -7.91
CA LYS A 27 1.49 4.35 -7.79
C LYS A 27 2.34 5.15 -8.76
N GLU A 28 3.39 5.78 -8.25
CA GLU A 28 4.40 6.49 -9.04
C GLU A 28 5.75 5.85 -8.77
N ILE A 29 6.27 5.10 -9.75
CA ILE A 29 7.45 4.25 -9.58
C ILE A 29 8.38 4.46 -10.77
N GLN A 30 9.58 5.00 -10.50
CA GLN A 30 10.64 5.20 -11.49
C GLN A 30 11.89 4.44 -11.09
N ASN A 31 12.28 3.47 -11.92
CA ASN A 31 13.44 2.59 -11.69
C ASN A 31 13.43 1.89 -10.31
N GLY A 32 12.23 1.56 -9.82
CA GLY A 32 11.98 0.85 -8.58
C GLY A 32 10.88 -0.21 -8.76
N HIS A 33 10.32 -0.70 -7.67
CA HIS A 33 9.19 -1.62 -7.71
C HIS A 33 8.27 -1.48 -6.51
N VAL A 34 7.03 -1.94 -6.72
CA VAL A 34 6.07 -2.25 -5.65
C VAL A 34 5.69 -3.70 -5.76
N LYS A 35 5.91 -4.47 -4.70
CA LYS A 35 5.64 -5.92 -4.69
C LYS A 35 5.03 -6.33 -3.35
N ARG A 36 4.27 -7.42 -3.37
CA ARG A 36 3.85 -8.09 -2.14
C ARG A 36 4.81 -9.23 -1.86
N ILE A 37 5.41 -9.24 -0.68
CA ILE A 37 6.35 -10.27 -0.22
C ILE A 37 5.89 -10.86 1.11
N THR A 38 6.45 -12.00 1.51
CA THR A 38 6.27 -12.53 2.87
C THR A 38 7.45 -12.10 3.72
N ASP A 39 7.19 -11.34 4.77
CA ASP A 39 8.22 -10.92 5.71
C ASP A 39 8.54 -12.07 6.68
N PRO A 40 9.82 -12.43 6.86
CA PRO A 40 10.21 -13.60 7.65
C PRO A 40 10.07 -13.39 9.17
N ASP A 41 10.11 -12.15 9.67
CA ASP A 41 10.07 -11.87 11.10
C ASP A 41 8.63 -11.92 11.61
N ILE A 42 7.67 -11.43 10.82
CA ILE A 42 6.24 -11.46 11.15
C ILE A 42 5.48 -12.61 10.49
N ASN A 43 6.13 -13.36 9.59
CA ASN A 43 5.55 -14.46 8.82
C ASN A 43 4.22 -14.10 8.12
N SER A 44 4.15 -12.90 7.54
CA SER A 44 2.94 -12.36 6.92
C SER A 44 3.23 -11.56 5.66
N CYS A 45 2.19 -11.33 4.85
CA CYS A 45 2.30 -10.55 3.63
C CYS A 45 2.47 -9.05 3.94
N VAL A 46 3.53 -8.45 3.40
CA VAL A 46 3.78 -7.01 3.44
C VAL A 46 3.83 -6.43 2.03
N LEU A 47 3.54 -5.13 1.92
CA LEU A 47 3.72 -4.39 0.68
C LEU A 47 5.08 -3.70 0.72
N GLU A 48 5.98 -4.10 -0.16
CA GLU A 48 7.32 -3.53 -0.30
C GLU A 48 7.30 -2.48 -1.43
N ILE A 49 7.83 -1.29 -1.12
CA ILE A 49 8.09 -0.22 -2.09
C ILE A 49 9.59 0.08 -2.03
N MET A 50 10.29 -0.12 -3.14
CA MET A 50 11.74 0.02 -3.20
C MET A 50 12.14 0.85 -4.42
N GLY A 51 13.10 1.74 -4.24
CA GLY A 51 13.69 2.55 -5.29
C GLY A 51 14.77 3.45 -4.73
N THR A 52 15.79 3.76 -5.54
CA THR A 52 16.94 4.56 -5.09
C THR A 52 16.56 6.02 -4.81
N ASN A 53 15.65 6.59 -5.61
CA ASN A 53 15.17 7.95 -5.43
C ASN A 53 13.80 7.94 -4.73
N VAL A 54 13.76 8.38 -3.48
CA VAL A 54 12.55 8.41 -2.65
C VAL A 54 11.51 9.39 -3.20
N ALA A 55 11.93 10.45 -3.89
CA ALA A 55 11.01 11.45 -4.46
C ALA A 55 10.21 10.93 -5.67
N THR A 56 10.62 9.81 -6.27
CA THR A 56 10.02 9.26 -7.50
C THR A 56 9.47 7.84 -7.32
N ASN A 57 9.38 7.35 -6.08
CA ASN A 57 8.89 6.01 -5.76
C ASN A 57 7.95 6.08 -4.55
N TYR A 58 6.67 6.33 -4.80
CA TYR A 58 5.66 6.50 -3.76
C TYR A 58 4.28 6.01 -4.21
N ILE A 59 3.36 5.91 -3.26
CA ILE A 59 1.94 5.64 -3.50
C ILE A 59 1.10 6.74 -2.88
N THR A 60 -0.04 7.06 -3.50
CA THR A 60 -0.92 8.15 -3.07
C THR A 60 -2.32 7.61 -2.83
N CYS A 61 -2.92 7.96 -1.68
CA CYS A 61 -4.33 7.72 -1.41
C CYS A 61 -5.14 8.98 -1.79
N PRO A 62 -6.31 8.83 -2.45
CA PRO A 62 -7.19 9.94 -2.83
C PRO A 62 -7.98 10.54 -1.65
#